data_AF-A0A6G2DXL9-F1
#
_entry.id   AF-A0A6G2DXL9-F1
#
_cell.length_a   1.000
_cell.length_b   1.000
_cell.length_c   1.000
_cell.angle_alpha   90.00
_cell.angle_beta   90.00
_cell.angle_gamma   90.00
#
_symmetry.space_group_name_H-M   'P 1'
#
loop_
_entity.id
_entity.type
_entity.pdbx_description
1 polymer ?
#
loop_
_entity_poly.entity_id
_entity_poly.type
_entity_poly.pdbx_seq_one_letter_code
_entity_poly.pdbx_strand_id
1 'polypeptide(L)'
;MWELYSRIWELGDQWRKENSYIVNEGKKNERVEIPRPSVAIVAKALQEICHFTFIGEGVISDISKLYLYHLDLGHYVSSNDIFRKLLLKYDSRLTSNKFFLELISYIRTETKMKPPLDDYRYIPVANGVYNIKTHKLEEFSPNFVITSKIQTEYNPSARKPILDGWFDFDRWLEALAVNDKEVVALLWQVINEAINPNRTRKKMVLMVGDGNNGKGTFQALLENLIGRSN
;
A
#
# COMPACT_ATOMS: atom_id res chain seq x y z
N MET A 1 -2.25 4.75 -10.89
CA MET A 1 -3.67 4.48 -11.10
C MET A 1 -4.11 4.98 -12.44
N TRP A 2 -3.68 6.16 -12.90
CA TRP A 2 -3.92 6.54 -14.30
C TRP A 2 -3.43 5.47 -15.28
N GLU A 3 -2.18 5.02 -15.13
CA GLU A 3 -1.61 3.96 -15.99
C GLU A 3 -2.42 2.66 -15.91
N LEU A 4 -2.74 2.19 -14.70
CA LEU A 4 -3.57 1.00 -14.50
C LEU A 4 -4.94 1.12 -15.19
N TYR A 5 -5.61 2.25 -14.99
CA TYR A 5 -6.91 2.51 -15.58
C TYR A 5 -6.85 2.64 -17.11
N SER A 6 -5.76 3.17 -17.67
CA SER A 6 -5.55 3.22 -19.12
C SER A 6 -5.47 1.82 -19.70
N ARG A 7 -4.60 0.96 -19.13
CA ARG A 7 -4.42 -0.42 -19.61
C ARG A 7 -5.72 -1.23 -19.52
N ILE A 8 -6.48 -1.08 -18.44
CA ILE A 8 -7.78 -1.75 -18.27
C ILE A 8 -8.81 -1.25 -19.28
N TRP A 9 -8.82 0.06 -19.54
CA TRP A 9 -9.71 0.64 -20.55
C TRP A 9 -9.36 0.15 -21.96
N GLU A 10 -8.08 0.08 -22.30
CA GLU A 10 -7.58 -0.47 -23.56
C GLU A 10 -8.01 -1.92 -23.77
N LEU A 11 -7.86 -2.79 -22.76
CA LEU A 11 -8.36 -4.17 -22.84
C LEU A 11 -9.87 -4.23 -23.07
N GLY A 12 -10.63 -3.42 -22.35
CA GLY A 12 -12.09 -3.36 -22.52
C GLY A 12 -12.50 -2.83 -23.90
N ASP A 13 -11.78 -1.85 -24.43
CA ASP A 13 -12.02 -1.27 -25.76
C ASP A 13 -11.71 -2.28 -26.87
N GLN A 14 -10.57 -2.95 -26.77
CA GLN A 14 -10.18 -4.03 -27.67
C GLN A 14 -11.23 -5.14 -27.66
N TRP A 15 -11.63 -5.62 -26.47
CA TRP A 15 -12.65 -6.66 -26.35
C TRP A 15 -13.97 -6.26 -27.01
N ARG A 16 -14.44 -5.01 -26.80
CA ARG A 16 -15.68 -4.52 -27.42
C ARG A 16 -15.60 -4.49 -28.94
N LYS A 17 -14.46 -4.08 -29.51
CA LYS A 17 -14.24 -4.05 -30.97
C LYS A 17 -14.29 -5.47 -31.54
N GLU A 18 -13.55 -6.39 -30.94
CA GLU A 18 -13.44 -7.79 -31.39
C GLU A 18 -14.76 -8.56 -31.29
N ASN A 19 -15.64 -8.19 -30.36
CA ASN A 19 -16.89 -8.90 -30.10
C ASN A 19 -18.13 -8.17 -30.64
N SER A 20 -17.96 -7.08 -31.40
CA SER A 20 -19.07 -6.38 -32.04
C SER A 20 -19.57 -7.13 -33.28
N TYR A 21 -20.88 -7.15 -33.50
CA TYR A 21 -21.49 -7.82 -34.65
C TYR A 21 -22.67 -7.02 -35.20
N ILE A 22 -22.97 -7.23 -36.48
CA ILE A 22 -24.11 -6.59 -37.16
C ILE A 22 -25.37 -7.42 -36.93
N VAL A 23 -26.44 -6.75 -36.50
CA VAL A 23 -27.77 -7.34 -36.37
C VAL A 23 -28.63 -6.85 -37.52
N ASN A 24 -29.39 -7.75 -38.13
CA ASN A 24 -30.27 -7.46 -39.27
C ASN A 24 -29.54 -6.92 -40.52
N GLU A 25 -28.37 -7.48 -40.83
CA GLU A 25 -27.58 -7.11 -42.01
C GLU A 25 -28.44 -7.09 -43.30
N GLY A 26 -28.40 -5.97 -44.03
CA GLY A 26 -29.18 -5.78 -45.26
C GLY A 26 -30.66 -5.43 -45.06
N LYS A 27 -31.13 -5.17 -43.83
CA LYS A 27 -32.51 -4.72 -43.53
C LYS A 27 -32.53 -3.26 -43.05
N LYS A 28 -33.71 -2.63 -43.12
CA LYS A 28 -33.92 -1.23 -42.69
C LYS A 28 -33.54 -0.91 -41.23
N ASN A 29 -33.45 -1.94 -40.37
CA ASN A 29 -33.10 -1.83 -38.95
C ASN A 29 -31.72 -2.44 -38.65
N GLU A 30 -30.79 -2.39 -39.60
CA GLU A 30 -29.40 -2.80 -39.40
C GLU A 30 -28.75 -1.95 -38.29
N ARG A 31 -28.06 -2.60 -37.36
CA ARG A 31 -27.31 -1.92 -36.30
C ARG A 31 -26.12 -2.75 -35.84
N VAL A 32 -25.08 -2.08 -35.39
CA VAL A 32 -23.96 -2.72 -34.67
C VAL A 32 -24.39 -2.96 -33.23
N GLU A 33 -24.30 -4.20 -32.77
CA GLU A 33 -24.57 -4.58 -31.39
C GLU A 33 -23.25 -5.02 -30.71
N ILE A 34 -23.05 -4.55 -29.48
CA ILE A 34 -21.89 -4.91 -28.67
C ILE A 34 -22.40 -5.70 -27.47
N PRO A 35 -22.09 -7.00 -27.35
CA PRO A 35 -22.54 -7.81 -26.24
C PRO A 35 -21.91 -7.32 -24.93
N ARG A 36 -22.50 -7.74 -23.80
CA ARG A 36 -21.87 -7.52 -22.48
C ARG A 36 -20.91 -8.66 -22.18
N PRO A 37 -19.70 -8.36 -21.68
CA PRO A 37 -18.74 -9.41 -21.31
C PRO A 37 -19.28 -10.21 -20.12
N SER A 38 -18.95 -11.50 -20.07
CA SER A 38 -19.24 -12.34 -18.92
C SER A 38 -18.29 -12.01 -17.76
N VAL A 39 -18.67 -12.41 -16.55
CA VAL A 39 -17.84 -12.22 -15.34
C VAL A 39 -16.45 -12.83 -15.50
N ALA A 40 -16.36 -14.04 -16.07
CA ALA A 40 -15.10 -14.73 -16.27
C ALA A 40 -14.14 -13.98 -17.21
N ILE A 41 -14.66 -13.35 -18.27
CA ILE A 41 -13.86 -12.54 -19.20
C ILE A 41 -13.26 -11.33 -18.47
N VAL A 42 -14.10 -10.58 -17.75
CA VAL A 42 -13.65 -9.39 -17.02
C VAL A 42 -12.65 -9.78 -15.92
N ALA A 43 -12.91 -10.86 -15.19
CA ALA A 43 -12.03 -11.34 -14.13
C ALA A 43 -10.64 -11.67 -14.66
N LYS A 44 -10.54 -12.43 -15.76
CA LYS A 44 -9.26 -12.78 -16.39
C LYS A 44 -8.50 -11.53 -16.84
N ALA A 45 -9.17 -10.61 -17.54
CA ALA A 45 -8.55 -9.36 -17.98
C ALA A 45 -8.02 -8.52 -16.80
N LEU A 46 -8.77 -8.45 -15.68
CA LEU A 46 -8.29 -7.76 -14.49
C LEU A 46 -7.10 -8.49 -13.85
N GLN A 47 -7.10 -9.82 -13.78
CA GLN A 47 -6.02 -10.60 -13.19
C GLN A 47 -4.72 -10.57 -14.00
N GLU A 48 -4.79 -10.32 -15.31
CA GLU A 48 -3.61 -10.14 -16.16
C GLU A 48 -2.84 -8.86 -15.83
N ILE A 49 -3.54 -7.79 -15.43
CA ILE A 49 -2.92 -6.48 -15.16
C ILE A 49 -2.75 -6.22 -13.65
N CYS A 50 -3.71 -6.66 -12.84
CA CYS A 50 -3.77 -6.33 -11.42
C CYS A 50 -3.16 -7.45 -10.57
N HIS A 51 -2.42 -7.06 -9.53
CA HIS A 51 -1.94 -8.01 -8.54
C HIS A 51 -2.93 -8.10 -7.37
N PHE A 52 -3.74 -9.15 -7.38
CA PHE A 52 -4.61 -9.49 -6.26
C PHE A 52 -3.94 -10.48 -5.30
N THR A 53 -4.24 -10.38 -4.02
CA THR A 53 -3.79 -11.37 -3.02
C THR A 53 -4.73 -11.37 -1.81
N PHE A 54 -4.75 -12.47 -1.07
CA PHE A 54 -5.09 -12.43 0.34
C PHE A 54 -3.82 -12.22 1.16
N ILE A 55 -3.92 -11.54 2.30
CA ILE A 55 -2.78 -11.30 3.20
C ILE A 55 -3.08 -12.00 4.52
N GLY A 56 -2.20 -12.90 4.93
CA GLY A 56 -2.32 -13.68 6.15
C GLY A 56 -1.36 -14.87 6.19
N GLU A 57 -1.26 -15.52 7.35
CA GLU A 57 -0.41 -16.69 7.57
C GLU A 57 -1.17 -18.03 7.41
N GLY A 58 -2.51 -17.98 7.29
CA GLY A 58 -3.37 -19.17 7.21
C GLY A 58 -3.50 -19.75 5.80
N VAL A 59 -4.13 -20.92 5.70
CA VAL A 59 -4.44 -21.57 4.40
C VAL A 59 -5.84 -21.17 3.89
N ILE A 60 -6.73 -20.75 4.80
CA ILE A 60 -8.15 -20.50 4.49
C ILE A 60 -8.37 -19.01 4.20
N SER A 61 -8.86 -18.71 2.99
CA SER A 61 -9.09 -17.35 2.49
C SER A 61 -10.49 -16.79 2.73
N ASP A 62 -11.42 -17.61 3.23
CA ASP A 62 -12.86 -17.32 3.16
C ASP A 62 -13.24 -16.04 3.91
N ILE A 63 -12.53 -15.72 4.99
CA ILE A 63 -12.74 -14.53 5.82
C ILE A 63 -11.76 -13.40 5.44
N SER A 64 -10.70 -13.71 4.67
CA SER A 64 -9.65 -12.75 4.32
C SER A 64 -10.16 -11.69 3.36
N LYS A 65 -9.78 -10.43 3.61
CA LYS A 65 -10.02 -9.32 2.67
C LYS A 65 -9.23 -9.57 1.39
N LEU A 66 -9.87 -9.31 0.25
CA LEU A 66 -9.17 -9.30 -1.03
C LEU A 66 -8.41 -7.99 -1.16
N TYR A 67 -7.10 -8.07 -1.38
CA TYR A 67 -6.25 -6.92 -1.58
C TYR A 67 -5.87 -6.77 -3.05
N LEU A 68 -5.71 -5.53 -3.47
CA LEU A 68 -5.14 -5.11 -4.75
C LEU A 68 -3.87 -4.32 -4.49
N TYR A 69 -2.82 -4.62 -5.24
CA TYR A 69 -1.63 -3.78 -5.23
C TYR A 69 -1.90 -2.44 -5.92
N HIS A 70 -1.76 -1.33 -5.18
CA HIS A 70 -2.02 0.00 -5.69
C HIS A 70 -0.74 0.63 -6.24
N LEU A 71 -0.60 0.67 -7.56
CA LEU A 71 0.64 1.10 -8.24
C LEU A 71 1.15 2.48 -7.80
N ASP A 72 0.29 3.48 -7.58
CA ASP A 72 0.76 4.81 -7.15
C ASP A 72 1.16 4.86 -5.66
N LEU A 73 0.56 3.99 -4.84
CA LEU A 73 0.79 4.01 -3.40
C LEU A 73 1.89 3.03 -2.99
N GLY A 74 2.24 2.08 -3.86
CA GLY A 74 3.30 1.11 -3.65
C GLY A 74 2.97 0.02 -2.64
N HIS A 75 1.71 -0.12 -2.21
CA HIS A 75 1.27 -1.11 -1.22
C HIS A 75 -0.13 -1.64 -1.53
N TYR A 76 -0.51 -2.71 -0.83
CA TYR A 76 -1.78 -3.39 -0.99
C TYR A 76 -2.92 -2.68 -0.25
N VAL A 77 -4.04 -2.49 -0.95
CA VAL A 77 -5.26 -1.88 -0.42
C VAL A 77 -6.46 -2.79 -0.63
N SER A 78 -7.42 -2.75 0.30
CA SER A 78 -8.70 -3.47 0.18
C SER A 78 -9.82 -2.45 0.11
N SER A 79 -10.30 -2.13 -1.10
CA SER A 79 -11.35 -1.14 -1.31
C SER A 79 -12.31 -1.56 -2.43
N ASN A 80 -13.58 -1.75 -2.06
CA ASN A 80 -14.66 -2.00 -3.02
C ASN A 80 -14.82 -0.87 -4.03
N ASP A 81 -14.56 0.38 -3.65
CA ASP A 81 -14.65 1.51 -4.57
C ASP A 81 -13.57 1.45 -5.65
N ILE A 82 -12.36 1.02 -5.31
CA ILE A 82 -11.30 0.80 -6.30
C ILE A 82 -11.71 -0.36 -7.22
N PHE A 83 -12.15 -1.50 -6.67
CA PHE A 83 -12.60 -2.62 -7.50
C PHE A 83 -13.74 -2.24 -8.46
N ARG A 84 -14.72 -1.44 -8.01
CA ARG A 84 -15.79 -0.90 -8.86
C ARG A 84 -15.24 0.01 -9.95
N LYS A 85 -14.27 0.87 -9.63
CA LYS A 85 -13.62 1.74 -10.63
C LYS A 85 -12.90 0.90 -11.69
N LEU A 86 -12.19 -0.17 -11.32
CA LEU A 86 -11.56 -1.08 -12.29
C LEU A 86 -12.61 -1.71 -13.22
N LEU A 87 -13.71 -2.20 -12.67
CA LEU A 87 -14.83 -2.77 -13.44
C LEU A 87 -15.40 -1.75 -14.45
N LEU A 88 -15.72 -0.54 -13.99
CA LEU A 88 -16.30 0.50 -14.85
C LEU A 88 -15.29 1.07 -15.86
N LYS A 89 -13.99 0.97 -15.59
CA LYS A 89 -12.95 1.29 -16.57
C LYS A 89 -12.87 0.24 -17.67
N TYR A 90 -13.05 -1.04 -17.33
CA TYR A 90 -13.12 -2.10 -18.32
C TYR A 90 -14.35 -1.90 -19.22
N ASP A 91 -15.55 -1.77 -18.64
CA ASP A 91 -16.78 -1.49 -19.39
C ASP A 91 -17.78 -0.70 -18.52
N SER A 92 -18.08 0.53 -18.94
CA SER A 92 -18.95 1.45 -18.21
C SER A 92 -20.40 0.99 -18.10
N ARG A 93 -20.81 -0.02 -18.89
CA ARG A 93 -22.15 -0.60 -18.87
C ARG A 93 -22.33 -1.59 -17.71
N LEU A 94 -21.25 -2.02 -17.06
CA LEU A 94 -21.24 -3.02 -15.98
C LEU A 94 -21.52 -2.40 -14.60
N THR A 95 -22.70 -1.80 -14.43
CA THR A 95 -23.09 -1.07 -13.21
C THR A 95 -23.80 -1.93 -12.16
N SER A 96 -24.18 -3.15 -12.50
CA SER A 96 -24.97 -4.03 -11.62
C SER A 96 -24.18 -4.48 -10.39
N ASN A 97 -24.78 -4.32 -9.20
CA ASN A 97 -24.19 -4.84 -7.98
C ASN A 97 -24.07 -6.37 -7.97
N LYS A 98 -25.02 -7.08 -8.60
CA LYS A 98 -24.96 -8.54 -8.73
C LYS A 98 -23.72 -8.96 -9.52
N PHE A 99 -23.48 -8.31 -10.67
CA PHE A 99 -22.29 -8.58 -11.50
C PHE A 99 -21.00 -8.31 -10.73
N PHE A 100 -20.96 -7.21 -9.97
CA PHE A 100 -19.80 -6.88 -9.13
C PHE A 100 -19.53 -7.96 -8.07
N LEU A 101 -20.56 -8.46 -7.37
CA LEU A 101 -20.39 -9.52 -6.37
C LEU A 101 -19.91 -10.84 -7.00
N GLU A 102 -20.46 -11.22 -8.14
CA GLU A 102 -20.02 -12.40 -8.90
C GLU A 102 -18.56 -12.26 -9.36
N LEU A 103 -18.16 -11.08 -9.83
CA LEU A 103 -16.77 -10.76 -10.20
C LEU A 103 -15.82 -10.90 -9.02
N ILE A 104 -16.15 -10.30 -7.88
CA ILE A 104 -15.33 -10.42 -6.68
C ILE A 104 -15.23 -11.89 -6.26
N SER A 105 -16.35 -12.63 -6.28
CA SER A 105 -16.32 -14.06 -5.96
C SER A 105 -15.41 -14.84 -6.90
N TYR A 106 -15.46 -14.58 -8.21
CA TYR A 106 -14.61 -15.23 -9.20
C TYR A 106 -13.12 -14.92 -8.95
N ILE A 107 -12.76 -13.64 -8.78
CA ILE A 107 -11.37 -13.23 -8.52
C ILE A 107 -10.88 -13.88 -7.22
N ARG A 108 -11.72 -13.94 -6.17
CA ARG A 108 -11.38 -14.58 -4.90
C ARG A 108 -11.04 -16.06 -5.06
N THR A 109 -11.81 -16.82 -5.85
CA THR A 109 -11.59 -18.26 -6.08
C THR A 109 -10.22 -18.56 -6.69
N GLU A 110 -9.74 -17.70 -7.58
CA GLU A 110 -8.46 -17.86 -8.30
C GLU A 110 -7.27 -17.21 -7.54
N THR A 111 -7.55 -16.36 -6.53
CA THR A 111 -6.53 -15.61 -5.81
C THR A 111 -5.86 -16.47 -4.74
N LYS A 112 -4.53 -16.37 -4.65
CA LYS A 112 -3.74 -17.07 -3.63
C LYS A 112 -3.45 -16.18 -2.43
N MET A 113 -3.29 -16.79 -1.26
CA MET A 113 -2.81 -16.09 -0.08
C MET A 113 -1.28 -15.90 -0.15
N LYS A 114 -0.82 -14.77 0.37
CA LYS A 114 0.60 -14.49 0.60
C LYS A 114 0.80 -14.02 2.05
N PRO A 115 1.92 -14.39 2.69
CA PRO A 115 2.28 -13.83 3.97
C PRO A 115 2.55 -12.32 3.84
N PRO A 116 2.25 -11.52 4.87
CA PRO A 116 2.73 -10.14 4.92
C PRO A 116 4.26 -10.09 4.93
N LEU A 117 4.84 -8.97 4.50
CA LEU A 117 6.26 -8.71 4.65
C LEU A 117 6.59 -8.57 6.13
N ASP A 118 7.23 -9.59 6.71
CA ASP A 118 7.62 -9.67 8.12
C ASP A 118 9.14 -9.51 8.34
N ASP A 119 9.90 -9.44 7.26
CA ASP A 119 11.35 -9.31 7.33
C ASP A 119 11.78 -7.90 7.76
N TYR A 120 12.38 -7.82 8.95
CA TYR A 120 12.85 -6.58 9.57
C TYR A 120 13.86 -5.79 8.75
N ARG A 121 14.50 -6.42 7.76
CA ARG A 121 15.50 -5.77 6.90
C ARG A 121 14.87 -4.77 5.94
N TYR A 122 13.59 -4.92 5.65
CA TYR A 122 12.85 -4.09 4.72
C TYR A 122 11.94 -3.14 5.49
N ILE A 123 12.17 -1.83 5.33
CA ILE A 123 11.37 -0.77 5.94
C ILE A 123 10.63 -0.03 4.81
N PRO A 124 9.31 -0.20 4.68
CA PRO A 124 8.51 0.59 3.75
C PRO A 124 8.45 2.05 4.18
N VAL A 125 8.95 2.95 3.34
CA VAL A 125 8.96 4.41 3.49
C VAL A 125 8.16 5.05 2.35
N ALA A 126 7.92 6.36 2.37
CA ALA A 126 6.98 6.97 1.43
C ALA A 126 7.36 6.78 -0.06
N ASN A 127 8.66 6.78 -0.35
CA ASN A 127 9.25 6.72 -1.69
C ASN A 127 9.84 5.34 -2.07
N GLY A 128 9.68 4.30 -1.26
CA GLY A 128 10.14 2.95 -1.60
C GLY A 128 10.24 2.01 -0.40
N VAL A 129 11.03 0.94 -0.55
CA VAL A 129 11.33 0.00 0.52
C VAL A 129 12.83 0.07 0.84
N TYR A 130 13.17 0.62 1.99
CA TYR A 130 14.55 0.75 2.42
C TYR A 130 15.08 -0.58 2.96
N ASN A 131 16.20 -1.05 2.42
CA ASN A 131 16.86 -2.27 2.84
C ASN A 131 18.06 -1.94 3.76
N ILE A 132 17.93 -2.29 5.04
CA ILE A 132 18.92 -1.98 6.07
C ILE A 132 20.26 -2.69 5.83
N LYS A 133 20.26 -3.87 5.18
CA LYS A 133 21.50 -4.62 4.92
C LYS A 133 22.30 -4.02 3.78
N THR A 134 21.63 -3.60 2.71
CA THR A 134 22.30 -3.07 1.51
C THR A 134 22.44 -1.56 1.55
N HIS A 135 21.74 -0.88 2.47
CA HIS A 135 21.61 0.58 2.55
C HIS A 135 21.07 1.19 1.26
N LYS A 136 20.18 0.48 0.57
CA LYS A 136 19.55 0.93 -0.68
C LYS A 136 18.04 1.11 -0.51
N LEU A 137 17.51 2.08 -1.23
CA LEU A 137 16.08 2.23 -1.43
C LEU A 137 15.67 1.40 -2.65
N GLU A 138 14.89 0.36 -2.43
CA GLU A 138 14.32 -0.48 -3.49
C GLU A 138 12.99 0.11 -3.96
N GLU A 139 12.72 0.00 -5.26
CA GLU A 139 11.45 0.42 -5.82
C GLU A 139 10.29 -0.40 -5.26
N PHE A 140 9.12 0.22 -5.21
CA PHE A 140 7.90 -0.48 -4.83
C PHE A 140 7.60 -1.62 -5.81
N SER A 141 7.24 -2.77 -5.26
CA SER A 141 6.89 -3.95 -6.02
C SER A 141 5.74 -4.72 -5.35
N PRO A 142 4.84 -5.36 -6.11
CA PRO A 142 3.85 -6.31 -5.59
C PRO A 142 4.46 -7.51 -4.83
N ASN A 143 5.78 -7.73 -4.97
CA ASN A 143 6.49 -8.74 -4.19
C ASN A 143 6.63 -8.33 -2.72
N PHE A 144 6.62 -7.04 -2.41
CA PHE A 144 6.51 -6.54 -1.05
C PHE A 144 5.04 -6.55 -0.62
N VAL A 145 4.65 -7.57 0.13
CA VAL A 145 3.28 -7.72 0.64
C VAL A 145 3.08 -6.83 1.87
N ILE A 146 2.93 -5.53 1.61
CA ILE A 146 2.77 -4.49 2.63
C ILE A 146 1.40 -3.82 2.54
N THR A 147 0.82 -3.42 3.66
CA THR A 147 -0.48 -2.71 3.73
C THR A 147 -0.36 -1.30 4.29
N SER A 148 0.81 -0.93 4.80
CA SER A 148 1.13 0.39 5.33
C SER A 148 2.61 0.68 5.12
N LYS A 149 2.99 1.94 5.29
CA LYS A 149 4.36 2.43 5.18
C LYS A 149 4.54 3.67 6.03
N ILE A 150 5.80 3.98 6.36
CA ILE A 150 6.17 5.28 6.92
C ILE A 150 5.87 6.37 5.90
N GLN A 151 5.31 7.49 6.34
CA GLN A 151 4.89 8.58 5.45
C GLN A 151 6.03 9.55 5.11
N THR A 152 7.16 9.45 5.79
CA THR A 152 8.37 10.20 5.44
C THR A 152 9.18 9.46 4.39
N GLU A 153 9.82 10.23 3.52
CA GLU A 153 10.70 9.71 2.47
C GLU A 153 12.09 9.40 3.02
N TYR A 154 12.70 8.33 2.51
CA TYR A 154 14.12 8.10 2.75
C TYR A 154 14.95 9.06 1.91
N ASN A 155 15.91 9.73 2.58
CA ASN A 155 16.86 10.64 1.95
C ASN A 155 18.31 10.15 2.21
N PRO A 156 19.03 9.61 1.20
CA PRO A 156 20.41 9.15 1.37
C PRO A 156 21.40 10.29 1.67
N SER A 157 21.02 11.53 1.36
CA SER A 157 21.80 12.73 1.62
C SER A 157 21.47 13.36 2.97
N ALA A 158 20.60 12.75 3.79
CA ALA A 158 20.29 13.25 5.12
C ALA A 158 21.57 13.43 5.96
N ARG A 159 21.60 14.50 6.74
CA ARG A 159 22.66 14.83 7.69
C ARG A 159 22.04 15.05 9.04
N LYS A 160 22.84 14.91 10.10
CA LYS A 160 22.41 15.24 11.46
C LYS A 160 21.82 16.65 11.48
N PRO A 161 20.60 16.86 12.02
CA PRO A 161 20.03 18.19 12.15
C PRO A 161 20.91 19.06 13.05
N ILE A 162 21.48 20.11 12.48
CA ILE A 162 22.16 21.19 13.19
C ILE A 162 21.52 22.49 12.70
N LEU A 163 20.76 23.17 13.57
CA LEU A 163 20.06 24.40 13.20
C LEU A 163 20.84 25.58 13.75
N ASP A 164 21.48 26.34 12.86
CA ASP A 164 22.16 27.63 13.10
C ASP A 164 22.97 27.69 14.42
N GLY A 165 23.62 26.59 14.79
CA GLY A 165 24.43 26.44 16.00
C GLY A 165 23.65 26.40 17.33
N TRP A 166 22.35 26.69 17.35
CA TRP A 166 21.53 26.65 18.57
C TRP A 166 20.92 25.27 18.86
N PHE A 167 20.76 24.43 17.84
CA PHE A 167 20.27 23.06 17.98
C PHE A 167 21.28 22.05 17.44
N ASP A 168 21.58 21.03 18.24
CA ASP A 168 22.26 19.81 17.82
C ASP A 168 21.42 18.63 18.32
N PHE A 169 21.03 17.73 17.42
CA PHE A 169 20.15 16.61 17.75
C PHE A 169 20.71 15.69 18.85
N ASP A 170 22.01 15.39 18.81
CA ASP A 170 22.63 14.48 19.78
C ASP A 170 22.67 15.15 21.17
N ARG A 171 23.05 16.43 21.22
CA ARG A 171 23.07 17.19 22.49
C ARG A 171 21.67 17.36 23.07
N TRP A 172 20.67 17.58 22.22
CA TRP A 172 19.28 17.63 22.65
C TRP A 172 18.82 16.29 23.24
N LEU A 173 19.17 15.17 22.61
CA LEU A 173 18.85 13.83 23.11
C LEU A 173 19.56 13.52 24.43
N GLU A 174 20.83 13.91 24.56
CA GLU A 174 21.60 13.83 25.82
C GLU A 174 20.95 14.67 26.93
N ALA A 175 20.50 15.89 26.62
CA ALA A 175 19.82 16.75 27.57
C ALA A 175 18.48 16.16 28.05
N LEU A 176 17.69 15.56 27.14
CA LEU A 176 16.47 14.82 27.51
C LEU A 176 16.75 13.66 28.47
N ALA A 177 17.90 13.02 28.29
CA ALA A 177 18.36 11.90 29.10
C ALA A 177 19.13 12.32 30.36
N VAL A 178 19.27 13.62 30.65
CA VAL A 178 20.10 14.13 31.75
C VAL A 178 21.54 13.58 31.70
N ASN A 179 22.06 13.43 30.47
CA ASN A 179 23.37 12.83 30.15
C ASN A 179 23.54 11.36 30.58
N ASP A 180 22.46 10.67 30.92
CA ASP A 180 22.47 9.23 31.18
C ASP A 180 22.60 8.47 29.85
N LYS A 181 23.75 7.83 29.66
CA LYS A 181 24.08 7.11 28.42
C LYS A 181 23.15 5.91 28.16
N GLU A 182 22.65 5.26 29.20
CA GLU A 182 21.71 4.14 29.04
C GLU A 182 20.35 4.67 28.57
N VAL A 183 19.90 5.80 29.11
CA VAL A 183 18.65 6.44 28.67
C VAL A 183 18.78 6.98 27.24
N VAL A 184 19.90 7.59 26.86
CA VAL A 184 20.17 8.00 25.47
C VAL A 184 20.09 6.79 24.53
N ALA A 185 20.73 5.68 24.89
CA ALA A 185 20.68 4.46 24.11
C ALA A 185 19.26 3.91 23.99
N LEU A 186 18.47 3.96 25.06
CA LEU A 186 17.05 3.58 25.05
C LEU A 186 16.26 4.46 24.08
N LEU A 187 16.41 5.79 24.12
CA LEU A 187 15.71 6.70 23.20
C LEU A 187 16.03 6.40 21.73
N TRP A 188 17.28 6.10 21.40
CA TRP A 188 17.66 5.63 20.06
C TRP A 188 16.98 4.31 19.68
N GLN A 189 16.87 3.36 20.61
CA GLN A 189 16.15 2.12 20.38
C GLN A 189 14.66 2.36 20.14
N VAL A 190 14.05 3.31 20.86
CA VAL A 190 12.64 3.72 20.64
C VAL A 190 12.46 4.31 19.24
N ILE A 191 13.35 5.22 18.81
CA ILE A 191 13.33 5.78 17.45
C ILE A 191 13.42 4.66 16.41
N ASN A 192 14.37 3.73 16.58
CA ASN A 192 14.56 2.61 15.65
C ASN A 192 13.34 1.65 15.63
N GLU A 193 12.67 1.45 16.76
CA GLU A 193 11.46 0.61 16.83
C GLU A 193 10.26 1.31 16.20
N ALA A 194 10.13 2.64 16.35
CA ALA A 194 9.07 3.42 15.71
C ALA A 194 9.14 3.37 14.18
N ILE A 195 10.34 3.33 13.59
CA ILE A 195 10.54 3.27 12.14
C ILE A 195 10.64 1.84 11.58
N ASN A 196 10.56 0.80 12.40
CA ASN A 196 10.68 -0.58 11.91
C ASN A 196 9.54 -1.45 12.48
N PRO A 197 8.36 -1.45 11.82
CA PRO A 197 7.21 -2.20 12.31
C PRO A 197 7.46 -3.73 12.34
N ASN A 198 8.35 -4.21 11.46
CA ASN A 198 8.73 -5.61 11.35
C ASN A 198 9.75 -6.05 12.43
N ARG A 199 10.21 -5.12 13.28
CA ARG A 199 11.14 -5.39 14.38
C ARG A 199 10.60 -4.93 15.72
N THR A 200 9.36 -5.33 16.03
CA THR A 200 8.78 -5.05 17.35
C THR A 200 9.28 -6.03 18.42
N ARG A 201 9.62 -5.50 19.59
CA ARG A 201 9.94 -6.28 20.80
C ARG A 201 8.71 -6.52 21.68
N LYS A 202 7.52 -6.14 21.21
CA LYS A 202 6.26 -6.19 21.95
C LYS A 202 6.38 -5.45 23.31
N LYS A 203 7.09 -4.32 23.31
CA LYS A 203 7.26 -3.45 24.47
C LYS A 203 6.49 -2.16 24.27
N MET A 204 6.00 -1.61 25.37
CA MET A 204 5.41 -0.28 25.41
C MET A 204 6.38 0.65 26.14
N VAL A 205 6.60 1.83 25.57
CA VAL A 205 7.42 2.87 26.17
C VAL A 205 6.50 3.87 26.85
N LEU A 206 6.65 4.04 28.16
CA LEU A 206 5.93 5.04 28.94
C LEU A 206 6.91 6.13 29.37
N MET A 207 6.71 7.35 28.85
CA MET A 207 7.48 8.51 29.29
C MET A 207 6.77 9.14 30.51
N VAL A 208 7.36 8.97 31.69
CA VAL A 208 6.80 9.45 32.97
C VAL A 208 7.62 10.63 33.49
N GLY A 209 6.97 11.56 34.18
CA GLY A 209 7.61 12.63 34.93
C GLY A 209 6.82 13.94 34.88
N ASP A 210 7.25 14.91 35.67
CA ASP A 210 6.59 16.21 35.76
C ASP A 210 6.68 17.00 34.44
N GLY A 211 5.87 18.07 34.31
CA GLY A 211 5.80 18.88 33.11
C GLY A 211 7.14 19.50 32.69
N ASN A 212 7.24 19.91 31.42
CA ASN A 212 8.38 20.67 30.86
C ASN A 212 9.73 19.91 30.71
N ASN A 213 9.72 18.58 30.66
CA ASN A 213 10.94 17.75 30.49
C ASN A 213 11.10 17.15 29.07
N GLY A 214 10.52 17.79 28.04
CA GLY A 214 10.72 17.39 26.64
C GLY A 214 10.03 16.11 26.16
N LYS A 215 9.25 15.43 27.00
CA LYS A 215 8.44 14.24 26.63
C LYS A 215 7.55 14.47 25.42
N GLY A 216 6.78 15.56 25.43
CA GLY A 216 5.91 15.93 24.31
C GLY A 216 6.68 16.23 23.03
N THR A 217 7.87 16.84 23.16
CA THR A 217 8.75 17.12 22.01
C THR A 217 9.32 15.84 21.41
N PHE A 218 9.72 14.86 22.24
CA PHE A 218 10.18 13.55 21.74
C PHE A 218 9.05 12.76 21.09
N GLN A 219 7.83 12.79 21.66
CA GLN A 219 6.66 12.20 21.01
C GLN A 219 6.38 12.87 19.66
N ALA A 220 6.39 14.20 19.59
CA ALA A 220 6.22 14.93 18.35
C ALA A 220 7.31 14.59 17.32
N LEU A 221 8.56 14.37 17.75
CA LEU A 221 9.62 13.88 16.87
C LEU A 221 9.23 12.53 16.25
N LEU A 222 8.81 11.56 17.06
CA LEU A 222 8.41 10.23 16.57
C LEU A 222 7.24 10.33 15.59
N GLU A 223 6.21 11.11 15.93
CA GLU A 223 5.04 11.34 15.07
C GLU A 223 5.42 11.98 13.73
N ASN A 224 6.32 12.97 13.72
CA ASN A 224 6.78 13.57 12.46
C ASN A 224 7.73 12.65 11.68
N LEU A 225 8.47 11.75 12.37
CA LEU A 225 9.36 10.79 11.73
C LEU A 225 8.58 9.67 11.03
N ILE A 226 7.53 9.13 11.65
CA ILE A 226 6.68 8.09 11.03
C ILE A 226 5.60 8.66 10.11
N GLY A 227 5.19 9.92 10.37
CA GLY A 227 4.08 10.59 9.70
C GLY A 227 2.83 10.67 10.57
N ARG A 228 2.15 11.82 10.57
CA ARG A 228 1.01 12.09 11.47
C ARG A 228 -0.25 11.29 11.19
N SER A 229 -0.37 10.66 10.02
CA SER A 229 -1.51 9.79 9.70
C SER A 229 -1.14 8.31 9.71
N ASN A 230 0.02 7.95 10.28
CA ASN A 230 0.33 6.56 10.64
C ASN A 230 -0.55 6.09 11.79
#